data_AF-A0A963P9P6-F1
#
_entry.id   AF-A0A963P9P6-F1
#
_cell.length_a   1.000
_cell.length_b   1.000
_cell.length_c   1.000
_cell.angle_alpha   90.00
_cell.angle_beta   90.00
_cell.angle_gamma   90.00
#
_symmetry.space_group_name_H-M   'P 1'
#
loop_
_entity.id
_entity.type
_entity.pdbx_description
1 polymer ?
#
loop_
_entity_poly.entity_id
_entity_poly.type
_entity_poly.pdbx_seq_one_letter_code
_entity_poly.pdbx_strand_id
1 'polypeptide(L)'
;MAEPLKSHFGADVPRTIATMVAAVHPAFPSRAFVRDALQGYEALELMPRGRHIARALHRHLPQDYPRAVAILVASAAQPVARVVGSGMGGFLFMPHMFFIAEYGLPHFEPSMRALHALTQRFTAEFAIRPFLQHDMARTLARLEQWSTDRSEHVRRLVSEGTRPRLPWAPRLPQFQRDPQPVLRLLEHLKDDPSLYVRRSVANNLNDIGKDHPQLLVETARRWLVAASPEREWIVRHALRWAVKQGDAQALDVLGFGSRAQVRVDEICIRPDAIPVGGSVQLAFVLYSTARRRQDLLIDLAVHYVKAGGGTSAKVFKLKSLQLASSDAVRLQKKISLANLTTRRHYPGVHRVEALVNGQPMPIGSFTVTG
;
A
#
# COMPACT_ATOMS: atom_id res chain seq x y z
N MET A 1 -16.71 0.88 -18.65
CA MET A 1 -15.83 1.38 -17.55
C MET A 1 -16.27 0.70 -16.28
N ALA A 2 -15.34 0.28 -15.42
CA ALA A 2 -15.72 -0.22 -14.09
C ALA A 2 -16.39 0.90 -13.29
N GLU A 3 -17.43 0.57 -12.51
CA GLU A 3 -18.10 1.57 -11.66
C GLU A 3 -17.13 2.17 -10.62
N PRO A 4 -17.26 3.47 -10.32
CA PRO A 4 -16.47 4.09 -9.26
C PRO A 4 -16.69 3.39 -7.91
N LEU A 5 -15.62 3.26 -7.11
CA LEU A 5 -15.66 2.59 -5.81
C LEU A 5 -16.75 3.16 -4.86
N LYS A 6 -17.03 4.46 -4.97
CA LYS A 6 -18.08 5.15 -4.19
C LYS A 6 -19.50 4.68 -4.50
N SER A 7 -19.75 4.13 -5.69
CA SER A 7 -21.07 3.63 -6.10
C SER A 7 -21.49 2.42 -5.26
N HIS A 8 -20.54 1.66 -4.72
CA HIS A 8 -20.80 0.57 -3.77
C HIS A 8 -21.00 1.05 -2.32
N PHE A 9 -20.97 2.37 -2.09
CA PHE A 9 -21.14 3.00 -0.79
C PHE A 9 -22.33 3.97 -0.84
N GLY A 10 -23.49 3.43 -1.23
CA GLY A 10 -24.73 4.16 -1.48
C GLY A 10 -25.59 4.33 -0.23
N ALA A 11 -26.87 4.64 -0.45
CA ALA A 11 -27.83 4.87 0.62
C ALA A 11 -28.20 3.60 1.42
N ASP A 12 -27.85 2.42 0.93
CA ASP A 12 -27.92 1.16 1.66
C ASP A 12 -27.07 1.22 2.94
N VAL A 13 -25.88 1.82 2.87
CA VAL A 13 -24.93 1.86 4.00
C VAL A 13 -25.51 2.53 5.25
N PRO A 14 -25.95 3.81 5.23
CA PRO A 14 -26.50 4.43 6.42
C PRO A 14 -27.78 3.73 6.88
N ARG A 15 -28.60 3.15 5.99
CA ARG A 15 -29.77 2.37 6.39
C ARG A 15 -29.38 1.10 7.15
N THR A 16 -28.39 0.37 6.66
CA THR A 16 -27.86 -0.82 7.33
C THR A 16 -27.28 -0.47 8.71
N ILE A 17 -26.49 0.61 8.80
CA ILE A 17 -25.96 1.09 10.09
C ILE A 17 -27.09 1.45 11.04
N ALA A 18 -28.14 2.12 10.58
CA ALA A 18 -29.28 2.48 11.40
C ALA A 18 -29.96 1.23 12.01
N THR A 19 -30.17 0.19 11.20
CA THR A 19 -30.72 -1.08 11.66
C THR A 19 -29.82 -1.75 12.70
N MET A 20 -28.50 -1.81 12.44
CA MET A 20 -27.54 -2.42 13.37
C MET A 20 -27.51 -1.69 14.72
N VAL A 21 -27.53 -0.35 14.70
CA VAL A 21 -27.53 0.45 15.93
C VAL A 21 -28.86 0.31 16.67
N ALA A 22 -30.00 0.36 15.98
CA ALA A 22 -31.32 0.22 16.60
C ALA A 22 -31.52 -1.17 17.26
N ALA A 23 -30.90 -2.21 16.73
CA ALA A 23 -30.96 -3.55 17.32
C ALA A 23 -30.34 -3.64 18.73
N VAL A 24 -29.34 -2.81 19.02
CA VAL A 24 -28.68 -2.75 20.34
C VAL A 24 -29.03 -1.51 21.16
N HIS A 25 -29.65 -0.52 20.51
CA HIS A 25 -30.10 0.73 21.12
C HIS A 25 -31.46 1.14 20.51
N PRO A 26 -32.59 0.58 21.00
CA PRO A 26 -33.91 0.78 20.39
C PRO A 26 -34.41 2.23 20.35
N ALA A 27 -33.88 3.10 21.21
CA ALA A 27 -34.19 4.53 21.22
C ALA A 27 -33.48 5.33 20.11
N PHE A 28 -32.62 4.68 19.30
CA PHE A 28 -31.90 5.35 18.23
C PHE A 28 -32.87 5.92 17.18
N PRO A 29 -32.79 7.22 16.83
CA PRO A 29 -33.72 7.86 15.91
C PRO A 29 -33.37 7.55 14.45
N SER A 30 -33.50 6.29 14.04
CA SER A 30 -33.06 5.76 12.73
C SER A 30 -33.51 6.59 11.54
N ARG A 31 -34.76 7.08 11.53
CA ARG A 31 -35.30 7.90 10.43
C ARG A 31 -34.58 9.25 10.32
N ALA A 32 -34.35 9.91 11.46
CA ALA A 32 -33.64 11.19 11.50
C ALA A 32 -32.17 11.02 11.12
N PHE A 33 -31.51 9.97 11.65
CA PHE A 33 -30.14 9.63 11.29
C PHE A 33 -29.97 9.38 9.78
N VAL A 34 -30.82 8.54 9.17
CA VAL A 34 -30.70 8.23 7.73
C VAL A 34 -30.92 9.49 6.87
N ARG A 35 -31.90 10.32 7.22
CA ARG A 35 -32.13 11.59 6.51
C ARG A 35 -30.90 12.48 6.57
N ASP A 36 -30.35 12.69 7.76
CA ASP A 36 -29.19 13.55 7.98
C ASP A 36 -27.91 12.99 7.32
N ALA A 37 -27.74 11.67 7.35
CA ALA A 37 -26.62 10.97 6.70
C ALA A 37 -26.70 11.00 5.17
N LEU A 38 -27.89 11.17 4.59
CA LEU A 38 -28.09 11.25 3.14
C LEU A 38 -28.13 12.68 2.60
N GLN A 39 -28.22 13.69 3.47
CA GLN A 39 -28.20 15.09 3.05
C GLN A 39 -26.87 15.45 2.37
N GLY A 40 -26.93 15.85 1.09
CA GLY A 40 -25.75 16.22 0.28
C GLY A 40 -24.83 15.05 -0.09
N TYR A 41 -25.25 13.80 0.16
CA TYR A 41 -24.40 12.62 0.09
C TYR A 41 -23.90 12.28 -1.33
N GLU A 42 -24.69 12.58 -2.36
CA GLU A 42 -24.33 12.22 -3.75
C GLU A 42 -23.09 12.96 -4.27
N ALA A 43 -22.87 14.20 -3.82
CA ALA A 43 -21.71 15.01 -4.19
C ALA A 43 -20.40 14.53 -3.54
N LEU A 44 -20.47 13.64 -2.55
CA LEU A 44 -19.31 13.20 -1.77
C LEU A 44 -18.59 12.02 -2.42
N GLU A 45 -17.26 12.06 -2.37
CA GLU A 45 -16.38 10.91 -2.64
C GLU A 45 -16.36 9.92 -1.46
N LEU A 46 -15.75 8.74 -1.65
CA LEU A 46 -15.82 7.64 -0.68
C LEU A 46 -15.42 8.01 0.77
N MET A 47 -14.24 8.60 0.98
CA MET A 47 -13.76 8.94 2.32
C MET A 47 -14.62 10.04 2.98
N PRO A 48 -14.97 11.14 2.27
CA PRO A 48 -15.95 12.11 2.76
C PRO A 48 -17.32 11.50 3.13
N ARG A 49 -17.85 10.55 2.34
CA ARG A 49 -19.10 9.83 2.68
C ARG A 49 -19.00 9.14 4.04
N GLY A 50 -17.90 8.44 4.30
CA GLY A 50 -17.66 7.81 5.60
C GLY A 50 -17.68 8.80 6.77
N ARG A 51 -16.97 9.94 6.62
CA ARG A 51 -16.92 10.99 7.66
C ARG A 51 -18.28 11.65 7.87
N HIS A 52 -19.02 11.86 6.79
CA HIS A 52 -20.37 12.44 6.85
C HIS A 52 -21.32 11.55 7.64
N ILE A 53 -21.29 10.24 7.41
CA ILE A 53 -22.06 9.28 8.22
C ILE A 53 -21.60 9.28 9.68
N ALA A 54 -20.29 9.35 9.95
CA ALA A 54 -19.75 9.42 11.31
C ALA A 54 -20.26 10.66 12.08
N ARG A 55 -20.34 11.81 11.42
CA ARG A 55 -20.92 13.04 11.99
C ARG A 55 -22.41 12.92 12.25
N ALA A 56 -23.14 12.27 11.34
CA ALA A 56 -24.56 11.97 11.58
C ALA A 56 -24.73 11.01 12.77
N LEU A 57 -23.88 9.99 12.92
CA LEU A 57 -23.87 9.11 14.10
C LEU A 57 -23.65 9.91 15.38
N HIS A 58 -22.68 10.83 15.40
CA HIS A 58 -22.41 11.69 16.57
C HIS A 58 -23.59 12.57 16.99
N ARG A 59 -24.37 13.07 16.04
CA ARG A 59 -25.59 13.85 16.36
C ARG A 59 -26.70 13.01 16.99
N HIS A 60 -26.80 11.72 16.62
CA HIS A 60 -27.93 10.87 16.96
C HIS A 60 -27.62 9.80 18.02
N LEU A 61 -26.35 9.61 18.38
CA LEU A 61 -25.91 8.79 19.50
C LEU A 61 -25.88 9.62 20.81
N PRO A 62 -25.84 8.94 21.98
CA PRO A 62 -25.58 9.62 23.25
C PRO A 62 -24.32 10.50 23.18
N GLN A 63 -24.38 11.69 23.77
CA GLN A 63 -23.23 12.61 23.78
C GLN A 63 -22.09 12.15 24.71
N ASP A 64 -22.38 11.23 25.63
CA ASP A 64 -21.34 10.50 26.37
C ASP A 64 -20.60 9.55 25.41
N TYR A 65 -19.37 9.90 25.05
CA TYR A 65 -18.57 9.14 24.08
C TYR A 65 -18.34 7.68 24.48
N PRO A 66 -17.94 7.34 25.73
CA PRO A 66 -17.78 5.94 26.14
C PRO A 66 -19.04 5.10 25.91
N ARG A 67 -20.23 5.65 26.19
CA ARG A 67 -21.50 4.99 25.88
C ARG A 67 -21.76 4.89 24.38
N ALA A 68 -21.52 5.96 23.62
CA ALA A 68 -21.73 5.98 22.17
C ALA A 68 -20.86 4.95 21.43
N VAL A 69 -19.56 4.88 21.77
CA VAL A 69 -18.63 3.94 21.14
C VAL A 69 -18.94 2.49 21.53
N ALA A 70 -19.41 2.24 22.75
CA ALA A 70 -19.86 0.91 23.16
C ALA A 70 -21.07 0.45 22.33
N ILE A 71 -22.02 1.34 22.05
CA ILE A 71 -23.16 1.05 21.14
C ILE A 71 -22.66 0.72 19.74
N LEU A 72 -21.71 1.48 19.20
CA LEU A 72 -21.13 1.22 17.88
C LEU A 72 -20.44 -0.15 17.80
N VAL A 73 -19.64 -0.50 18.80
CA VAL A 73 -18.99 -1.82 18.88
C VAL A 73 -20.03 -2.94 18.97
N ALA A 74 -21.06 -2.79 19.83
CA ALA A 74 -22.14 -3.77 19.96
C ALA A 74 -22.93 -3.93 18.65
N SER A 75 -23.21 -2.84 17.93
CA SER A 75 -23.90 -2.88 16.65
C SER A 75 -23.11 -3.63 15.58
N ALA A 76 -21.77 -3.63 15.67
CA ALA A 76 -20.91 -4.32 14.71
C ALA A 76 -20.85 -5.85 14.91
N ALA A 77 -21.44 -6.35 16.00
CA ALA A 77 -21.64 -7.78 16.23
C ALA A 77 -22.96 -8.29 15.62
N GLN A 78 -23.85 -7.40 15.17
CA GLN A 78 -25.13 -7.78 14.56
C GLN A 78 -24.92 -8.46 13.20
N PRO A 79 -25.71 -9.49 12.86
CA PRO A 79 -25.63 -10.14 11.56
C PRO A 79 -26.01 -9.13 10.46
N VAL A 80 -25.19 -9.07 9.41
CA VAL A 80 -25.44 -8.20 8.26
C VAL A 80 -25.65 -9.07 7.02
N ALA A 81 -26.71 -8.80 6.26
CA ALA A 81 -26.98 -9.50 4.99
C ALA A 81 -25.87 -9.29 3.93
N ARG A 82 -25.06 -8.23 4.10
CA ARG A 82 -23.88 -7.94 3.28
C ARG A 82 -22.77 -8.90 3.72
N VAL A 83 -22.33 -9.79 2.83
CA VAL A 83 -21.26 -10.76 3.10
C VAL A 83 -19.99 -10.00 3.53
N VAL A 84 -19.72 -9.97 4.83
CA VAL A 84 -18.48 -9.46 5.41
C VAL A 84 -17.40 -10.50 5.15
N GLY A 85 -16.71 -10.38 4.01
CA GLY A 85 -15.70 -11.35 3.59
C GLY A 85 -15.35 -11.31 2.10
N SER A 86 -16.16 -10.67 1.25
CA SER A 86 -15.85 -10.45 -0.16
C SER A 86 -15.87 -8.95 -0.52
N GLY A 87 -14.74 -8.43 -1.01
CA GLY A 87 -14.62 -7.08 -1.56
C GLY A 87 -14.97 -5.95 -0.57
N MET A 88 -15.98 -5.15 -0.90
CA MET A 88 -16.34 -3.90 -0.23
C MET A 88 -17.17 -4.05 1.06
N GLY A 89 -17.50 -5.28 1.50
CA GLY A 89 -18.34 -5.52 2.68
C GLY A 89 -17.85 -4.85 3.96
N GLY A 90 -16.53 -4.83 4.19
CA GLY A 90 -15.93 -4.20 5.36
C GLY A 90 -16.07 -2.67 5.41
N PHE A 91 -16.26 -2.00 4.27
CA PHE A 91 -16.39 -0.53 4.25
C PHE A 91 -17.61 -0.04 5.01
N LEU A 92 -18.61 -0.91 5.26
CA LEU A 92 -19.75 -0.62 6.15
C LEU A 92 -19.31 -0.07 7.52
N PHE A 93 -18.15 -0.50 8.02
CA PHE A 93 -17.61 -0.07 9.32
C PHE A 93 -16.67 1.15 9.23
N MET A 94 -16.40 1.67 8.03
CA MET A 94 -15.59 2.88 7.85
C MET A 94 -16.12 4.10 8.64
N PRO A 95 -17.46 4.37 8.70
CA PRO A 95 -18.00 5.44 9.54
C PRO A 95 -17.73 5.24 11.04
N HIS A 96 -17.69 3.98 11.51
CA HIS A 96 -17.40 3.69 12.92
C HIS A 96 -15.94 4.06 13.25
N MET A 97 -15.01 3.76 12.35
CA MET A 97 -13.62 4.15 12.48
C MET A 97 -13.44 5.66 12.50
N PHE A 98 -14.12 6.38 11.60
CA PHE A 98 -14.04 7.84 11.58
C PHE A 98 -14.69 8.49 12.80
N PHE A 99 -15.76 7.90 13.34
CA PHE A 99 -16.34 8.35 14.60
C PHE A 99 -15.30 8.31 15.72
N ILE A 100 -14.59 7.20 15.89
CA ILE A 100 -13.53 7.06 16.90
C ILE A 100 -12.39 8.04 16.65
N ALA A 101 -11.99 8.21 15.39
CA ALA A 101 -10.91 9.12 15.02
C ALA A 101 -11.23 10.60 15.30
N GLU A 102 -12.48 11.02 15.11
CA GLU A 102 -12.93 12.42 15.23
C GLU A 102 -13.30 12.77 16.68
N TYR A 103 -13.91 11.85 17.43
CA TYR A 103 -14.47 12.13 18.77
C TYR A 103 -13.76 11.41 19.92
N GLY A 104 -12.88 10.46 19.63
CA GLY A 104 -12.34 9.54 20.65
C GLY A 104 -11.03 9.94 21.32
N LEU A 105 -10.37 11.02 20.87
CA LEU A 105 -9.08 11.47 21.40
C LEU A 105 -9.09 11.68 22.93
N PRO A 106 -10.09 12.35 23.54
CA PRO A 106 -10.15 12.54 24.99
C PRO A 106 -10.39 11.25 25.79
N HIS A 107 -10.78 10.16 25.13
CA HIS A 107 -11.23 8.91 25.75
C HIS A 107 -10.39 7.71 25.28
N PHE A 108 -9.09 7.76 25.57
CA PHE A 108 -8.10 6.80 25.08
C PHE A 108 -8.51 5.33 25.28
N GLU A 109 -8.88 4.93 26.51
CA GLU A 109 -9.16 3.52 26.81
C GLU A 109 -10.41 2.97 26.09
N PRO A 110 -11.58 3.65 26.14
CA PRO A 110 -12.72 3.26 25.30
C PRO A 110 -12.39 3.21 23.81
N SER A 111 -11.63 4.18 23.30
CA SER A 111 -11.22 4.23 21.90
C SER A 111 -10.32 3.06 21.51
N MET A 112 -9.29 2.74 22.30
CA MET A 112 -8.40 1.62 22.00
C MET A 112 -9.12 0.28 22.01
N ARG A 113 -10.05 0.06 22.96
CA ARG A 113 -10.90 -1.16 22.95
C ARG A 113 -11.76 -1.22 21.69
N ALA A 114 -12.35 -0.10 21.28
CA ALA A 114 -13.18 -0.05 20.08
C ALA A 114 -12.37 -0.27 18.79
N LEU A 115 -11.19 0.34 18.66
CA LEU A 115 -10.29 0.14 17.52
C LEU A 115 -9.83 -1.32 17.43
N HIS A 116 -9.49 -1.95 18.56
CA HIS A 116 -9.15 -3.37 18.63
C HIS A 116 -10.29 -4.28 18.14
N ALA A 117 -11.51 -4.04 18.61
CA ALA A 117 -12.66 -4.83 18.20
C ALA A 117 -13.00 -4.63 16.71
N LEU A 118 -13.09 -3.37 16.26
CA LEU A 118 -13.57 -3.04 14.93
C LEU A 118 -12.52 -3.28 13.84
N THR A 119 -11.23 -3.30 14.16
CA THR A 119 -10.19 -3.59 13.16
C THR A 119 -10.22 -5.05 12.68
N GLN A 120 -11.06 -5.89 13.28
CA GLN A 120 -11.30 -7.27 12.84
C GLN A 120 -12.50 -7.38 11.89
N ARG A 121 -13.25 -6.28 11.71
CA ARG A 121 -14.37 -6.16 10.76
C ARG A 121 -14.03 -5.27 9.57
N PHE A 122 -13.15 -4.29 9.79
CA PHE A 122 -12.58 -3.38 8.80
C PHE A 122 -11.14 -3.04 9.20
N THR A 123 -10.55 -1.95 8.74
CA THR A 123 -9.22 -1.51 9.16
C THR A 123 -9.30 -0.27 10.05
N ALA A 124 -8.57 -0.29 11.17
CA ALA A 124 -8.37 0.88 12.01
C ALA A 124 -7.13 1.72 11.60
N GLU A 125 -6.49 1.41 10.46
CA GLU A 125 -5.22 2.03 10.02
C GLU A 125 -5.29 3.56 9.89
N PHE A 126 -6.47 4.11 9.60
CA PHE A 126 -6.71 5.55 9.56
C PHE A 126 -7.02 6.12 10.94
N ALA A 127 -7.80 5.40 11.73
CA ALA A 127 -8.37 5.88 12.99
C ALA A 127 -7.40 5.84 14.17
N ILE A 128 -6.34 5.02 14.11
CA ILE A 128 -5.28 5.02 15.12
C ILE A 128 -4.33 6.23 14.99
N ARG A 129 -4.28 6.87 13.82
CA ARG A 129 -3.27 7.91 13.50
C ARG A 129 -3.44 9.20 14.29
N PRO A 130 -4.65 9.73 14.54
CA PRO A 130 -4.82 10.86 15.46
C PRO A 130 -4.24 10.58 16.85
N PHE A 131 -4.39 9.36 17.38
CA PHE A 131 -3.81 8.97 18.67
C PHE A 131 -2.28 8.95 18.62
N LEU A 132 -1.69 8.42 17.54
CA LEU A 132 -0.22 8.48 17.32
C LEU A 132 0.32 9.91 17.19
N GLN A 133 -0.50 10.86 16.73
CA GLN A 133 -0.13 12.27 16.61
C GLN A 133 -0.30 13.03 17.92
N HIS A 134 -1.29 12.66 18.75
CA HIS A 134 -1.61 13.36 19.99
C HIS A 134 -0.87 12.81 21.21
N ASP A 135 -0.85 11.48 21.38
CA ASP A 135 -0.20 10.78 22.49
C ASP A 135 0.57 9.57 21.95
N MET A 136 1.71 9.86 21.32
CA MET A 136 2.53 8.87 20.63
C MET A 136 3.02 7.77 21.57
N ALA A 137 3.54 8.14 22.75
CA ALA A 137 4.14 7.19 23.67
C ALA A 137 3.11 6.17 24.18
N ARG A 138 1.95 6.66 24.63
CA ARG A 138 0.87 5.79 25.12
C ARG A 138 0.29 4.92 24.01
N THR A 139 0.15 5.48 22.80
CA THR A 139 -0.36 4.71 21.64
C THR A 139 0.61 3.62 21.22
N LEU A 140 1.91 3.91 21.14
CA LEU A 140 2.94 2.92 20.82
C LEU A 140 2.99 1.79 21.86
N ALA A 141 2.87 2.10 23.15
CA ALA A 141 2.81 1.07 24.20
C ALA A 141 1.61 0.14 24.01
N ARG A 142 0.44 0.66 23.60
CA ARG A 142 -0.72 -0.18 23.24
C ARG A 142 -0.45 -1.03 22.00
N LEU A 143 0.21 -0.47 20.99
CA LEU A 143 0.55 -1.20 19.76
C LEU A 143 1.59 -2.30 19.98
N GLU A 144 2.53 -2.10 20.91
CA GLU A 144 3.48 -3.12 21.34
C GLU A 144 2.76 -4.31 22.01
N GLN A 145 1.77 -4.05 22.86
CA GLN A 145 0.91 -5.12 23.40
C GLN A 145 0.15 -5.85 22.29
N TRP A 146 -0.31 -5.13 21.27
CA TRP A 146 -1.06 -5.70 20.16
C TRP A 146 -0.20 -6.44 19.14
N SER A 147 1.13 -6.35 19.18
CA SER A 147 2.00 -7.03 18.22
C SER A 147 2.01 -8.55 18.42
N THR A 148 1.55 -9.04 19.58
CA THR A 148 1.42 -10.47 19.91
C THR A 148 -0.04 -10.94 19.98
N ASP A 149 -0.99 -10.09 19.55
CA ASP A 149 -2.41 -10.42 19.60
C ASP A 149 -2.72 -11.67 18.76
N ARG A 150 -3.71 -12.48 19.19
CA ARG A 150 -4.13 -13.68 18.46
C ARG A 150 -4.69 -13.34 17.06
N SER A 151 -5.33 -12.19 16.91
CA SER A 151 -5.92 -11.74 15.67
C SER A 151 -4.88 -11.16 14.72
N GLU A 152 -4.75 -11.74 13.53
CA GLU A 152 -3.87 -11.20 12.48
C GLU A 152 -4.27 -9.78 12.06
N HIS A 153 -5.55 -9.41 12.19
CA HIS A 153 -6.02 -8.08 11.86
C HIS A 153 -5.51 -7.01 12.83
N VAL A 154 -5.43 -7.37 14.12
CA VAL A 154 -4.88 -6.51 15.17
C VAL A 154 -3.37 -6.39 15.02
N ARG A 155 -2.64 -7.50 14.80
CA ARG A 155 -1.20 -7.46 14.52
C ARG A 155 -0.88 -6.68 13.24
N ARG A 156 -1.70 -6.81 12.20
CA ARG A 156 -1.54 -6.04 10.97
C ARG A 156 -1.75 -4.55 11.23
N LEU A 157 -2.71 -4.15 12.08
CA LEU A 157 -2.91 -2.74 12.46
C LEU A 157 -1.65 -2.12 13.07
N VAL A 158 -0.90 -2.87 13.90
CA VAL A 158 0.36 -2.40 14.50
C VAL A 158 1.34 -1.93 13.43
N SER A 159 1.53 -2.74 12.39
CA SER A 159 2.39 -2.38 11.26
C SER A 159 1.76 -1.34 10.34
N GLU A 160 0.50 -1.49 9.95
CA GLU A 160 -0.11 -0.64 8.92
C GLU A 160 -0.40 0.77 9.44
N GLY A 161 -0.95 0.86 10.66
CA GLY A 161 -1.33 2.14 11.28
C GLY A 161 -0.14 3.05 11.55
N THR A 162 1.04 2.47 11.74
CA THR A 162 2.31 3.19 11.99
C THR A 162 3.10 3.49 10.71
N ARG A 163 2.60 3.12 9.53
CA ARG A 163 3.28 3.42 8.26
C ARG A 163 3.54 4.92 8.11
N PRO A 164 4.79 5.35 7.86
CA PRO A 164 5.12 6.77 7.66
C PRO A 164 4.40 7.37 6.45
N ARG A 165 4.18 6.56 5.39
CA ARG A 165 3.64 6.98 4.08
C ARG A 165 2.41 6.15 3.66
N LEU A 166 1.51 5.89 4.60
CA LEU A 166 0.27 5.15 4.35
C LEU A 166 -0.57 5.81 3.23
N PRO A 167 -0.97 5.09 2.16
CA PRO A 167 -1.86 5.62 1.14
C PRO A 167 -3.19 6.10 1.72
N TRP A 168 -3.77 7.15 1.14
CA TRP A 168 -5.07 7.74 1.54
C TRP A 168 -5.11 8.35 2.95
N ALA A 169 -4.03 8.27 3.72
CA ALA A 169 -3.87 8.91 5.01
C ALA A 169 -2.87 10.08 4.93
N PRO A 170 -2.98 11.09 5.81
CA PRO A 170 -1.87 11.99 6.07
C PRO A 170 -0.63 11.21 6.48
N ARG A 171 0.56 11.66 6.03
CA ARG A 171 1.84 11.09 6.48
C ARG A 171 2.00 11.29 7.99
N LEU A 172 2.89 10.52 8.60
CA LEU A 172 3.34 10.74 9.99
C LEU A 172 4.78 11.29 9.93
N PRO A 173 4.97 12.63 9.85
CA PRO A 173 6.29 13.23 9.71
C PRO A 173 7.24 12.85 10.83
N GLN A 174 6.73 12.60 12.04
CA GLN A 174 7.54 12.13 13.16
C GLN A 174 8.22 10.79 12.87
N PHE A 175 7.52 9.84 12.23
CA PHE A 175 8.09 8.53 11.86
C PHE A 175 8.87 8.56 10.54
N GLN A 176 8.64 9.57 9.70
CA GLN A 176 9.54 9.84 8.58
C GLN A 176 10.86 10.43 9.05
N ARG A 177 10.86 11.22 10.14
CA ARG A 177 12.09 11.80 10.71
C ARG A 177 12.86 10.77 11.53
N ASP A 178 12.17 10.06 12.42
CA ASP A 178 12.75 8.99 13.23
C ASP A 178 11.88 7.72 13.14
N PRO A 179 12.31 6.71 12.37
CA PRO A 179 11.56 5.47 12.21
C PRO A 179 11.82 4.45 13.33
N GLN A 180 12.71 4.72 14.30
CA GLN A 180 13.09 3.74 15.33
C GLN A 180 11.90 3.20 16.14
N PRO A 181 10.91 4.01 16.55
CA PRO A 181 9.74 3.48 17.25
C PRO A 181 8.93 2.49 16.40
N VAL A 182 8.86 2.73 15.08
CA VAL A 182 8.17 1.84 14.14
C VAL A 182 8.97 0.57 13.92
N LEU A 183 10.29 0.67 13.74
CA LEU A 183 11.17 -0.49 13.55
C LEU A 183 11.11 -1.46 14.73
N ARG A 184 11.02 -0.96 15.97
CA ARG A 184 10.81 -1.81 17.16
C ARG A 184 9.55 -2.66 17.04
N LEU A 185 8.44 -2.08 16.61
CA LEU A 185 7.20 -2.82 16.36
C LEU A 185 7.35 -3.83 15.22
N LEU A 186 8.04 -3.46 14.15
CA LEU A 186 8.27 -4.36 13.01
C LEU A 186 9.17 -5.55 13.39
N GLU A 187 10.10 -5.37 14.33
CA GLU A 187 10.97 -6.43 14.84
C GLU A 187 10.16 -7.57 15.47
N HIS A 188 9.05 -7.27 16.16
CA HIS A 188 8.14 -8.28 16.69
C HIS A 188 7.33 -9.02 15.61
N LEU A 189 7.14 -8.39 14.45
CA LEU A 189 6.25 -8.88 13.38
C LEU A 189 6.99 -9.47 12.18
N LYS A 190 8.33 -9.41 12.16
CA LYS A 190 9.15 -9.83 11.01
C LYS A 190 9.08 -11.34 10.71
N ASP A 191 8.60 -12.14 11.66
CA ASP A 191 8.41 -13.59 11.54
C ASP A 191 6.94 -13.99 11.71
N ASP A 192 5.98 -13.05 11.51
CA ASP A 192 4.55 -13.32 11.68
C ASP A 192 4.05 -14.44 10.74
N PRO A 193 3.22 -15.39 11.21
CA PRO A 193 2.70 -16.48 10.39
C PRO A 193 1.70 -16.03 9.32
N SER A 194 1.08 -14.86 9.45
CA SER A 194 0.12 -14.33 8.48
C SER A 194 0.79 -13.57 7.33
N LEU A 195 0.50 -13.98 6.09
CA LEU A 195 0.89 -13.22 4.90
C LEU A 195 0.28 -11.80 4.88
N TYR A 196 -0.90 -11.61 5.47
CA TYR A 196 -1.55 -10.31 5.55
C TYR A 196 -0.73 -9.34 6.42
N VAL A 197 -0.22 -9.81 7.57
CA VAL A 197 0.69 -9.04 8.43
C VAL A 197 2.04 -8.82 7.74
N ARG A 198 2.66 -9.87 7.18
CA ARG A 198 3.97 -9.78 6.50
C ARG A 198 3.96 -8.78 5.36
N ARG A 199 2.88 -8.71 4.57
CA ARG A 199 2.69 -7.70 3.51
C ARG A 199 2.73 -6.28 4.08
N SER A 200 2.08 -6.05 5.22
CA SER A 200 2.09 -4.76 5.90
C SER A 200 3.50 -4.40 6.39
N VAL A 201 4.18 -5.32 7.08
CA VAL A 201 5.59 -5.16 7.53
C VAL A 201 6.50 -4.77 6.36
N ALA A 202 6.44 -5.51 5.25
CA ALA A 202 7.26 -5.22 4.08
C ALA A 202 6.90 -3.89 3.39
N ASN A 203 5.63 -3.46 3.46
CA ASN A 203 5.22 -2.15 2.97
C ASN A 203 5.71 -1.02 3.88
N ASN A 204 5.67 -1.21 5.20
CA ASN A 204 6.15 -0.25 6.18
C ASN A 204 7.67 -0.07 6.07
N LEU A 205 8.43 -1.17 6.04
CA LEU A 205 9.88 -1.11 5.87
C LEU A 205 10.28 -0.46 4.53
N ASN A 206 9.54 -0.73 3.45
CA ASN A 206 9.73 -0.03 2.17
C ASN A 206 9.43 1.48 2.27
N ASP A 207 8.47 1.90 3.09
CA ASP A 207 8.18 3.32 3.29
C ASP A 207 9.27 4.02 4.09
N ILE A 208 9.83 3.35 5.12
CA ILE A 208 11.00 3.82 5.88
C ILE A 208 12.19 4.03 4.94
N GLY A 209 12.49 3.07 4.07
CA GLY A 209 13.64 3.15 3.16
C GLY A 209 13.59 4.25 2.09
N LYS A 210 12.44 4.91 1.89
CA LYS A 210 12.34 6.09 1.01
C LYS A 210 12.95 7.35 1.64
N ASP A 211 13.01 7.39 2.97
CA ASP A 211 13.60 8.48 3.75
C ASP A 211 14.93 8.06 4.40
N HIS A 212 15.09 6.76 4.72
CA HIS A 212 16.25 6.19 5.42
C HIS A 212 16.82 4.98 4.66
N PRO A 213 17.46 5.17 3.49
CA PRO A 213 17.91 4.06 2.64
C PRO A 213 18.99 3.19 3.30
N GLN A 214 19.92 3.78 4.04
CA GLN A 214 20.96 3.03 4.77
C GLN A 214 20.34 2.12 5.84
N LEU A 215 19.41 2.67 6.65
CA LEU A 215 18.71 1.90 7.69
C LEU A 215 17.87 0.76 7.10
N LEU A 216 17.25 0.95 5.92
CA LEU A 216 16.56 -0.12 5.20
C LEU A 216 17.53 -1.26 4.87
N VAL A 217 18.71 -0.95 4.32
CA VAL A 217 19.72 -1.96 3.94
C VAL A 217 20.27 -2.68 5.17
N GLU A 218 20.64 -1.94 6.23
CA GLU A 218 21.14 -2.51 7.48
C GLU A 218 20.10 -3.45 8.10
N THR A 219 18.84 -3.02 8.19
CA THR A 219 17.74 -3.83 8.70
C THR A 219 17.56 -5.09 7.85
N ALA A 220 17.58 -4.95 6.52
CA ALA A 220 17.43 -6.07 5.60
C ALA A 220 18.56 -7.10 5.76
N ARG A 221 19.82 -6.67 5.88
CA ARG A 221 20.98 -7.57 6.14
C ARG A 221 20.79 -8.33 7.44
N ARG A 222 20.45 -7.64 8.54
CA ARG A 222 20.20 -8.28 9.84
C ARG A 222 19.06 -9.29 9.75
N TRP A 223 17.97 -8.94 9.08
CA TRP A 223 16.81 -9.83 8.94
C TRP A 223 17.08 -11.01 8.02
N LEU A 224 18.08 -10.99 7.14
CA LEU A 224 18.43 -12.16 6.33
C LEU A 224 19.28 -13.20 7.07
N VAL A 225 19.91 -12.84 8.19
CA VAL A 225 20.70 -13.80 8.99
C VAL A 225 19.78 -14.90 9.50
N ALA A 226 20.02 -16.16 9.10
CA ALA A 226 19.19 -17.32 9.46
C ALA A 226 17.68 -17.11 9.21
N ALA A 227 17.33 -16.50 8.07
CA ALA A 227 15.96 -16.19 7.72
C ALA A 227 15.13 -17.41 7.31
N SER A 228 13.87 -17.42 7.74
CA SER A 228 12.83 -18.26 7.15
C SER A 228 12.49 -17.78 5.73
N PRO A 229 11.91 -18.63 4.87
CA PRO A 229 11.40 -18.22 3.56
C PRO A 229 10.42 -17.03 3.65
N GLU A 230 9.61 -16.98 4.70
CA GLU A 230 8.67 -15.90 4.99
C GLU A 230 9.39 -14.57 5.27
N ARG A 231 10.45 -14.59 6.07
CA ARG A 231 11.24 -13.39 6.38
C ARG A 231 12.06 -12.93 5.18
N GLU A 232 12.61 -13.84 4.40
CA GLU A 232 13.23 -13.50 3.12
C GLU A 232 12.25 -12.82 2.16
N TRP A 233 11.01 -13.31 2.11
CA TRP A 233 9.95 -12.69 1.31
C TRP A 233 9.66 -11.25 1.75
N ILE A 234 9.62 -10.98 3.06
CA ILE A 234 9.47 -9.62 3.60
C ILE A 234 10.60 -8.73 3.12
N VAL A 235 11.86 -9.18 3.25
CA VAL A 235 13.04 -8.39 2.84
C VAL A 235 13.01 -8.09 1.34
N ARG A 236 12.79 -9.11 0.49
CA ARG A 236 12.67 -8.94 -0.97
C ARG A 236 11.58 -7.93 -1.33
N HIS A 237 10.42 -8.03 -0.68
CA HIS A 237 9.32 -7.10 -0.94
C HIS A 237 9.63 -5.71 -0.41
N ALA A 238 10.28 -5.57 0.75
CA ALA A 238 10.65 -4.28 1.34
C ALA A 238 11.67 -3.49 0.49
N LEU A 239 12.63 -4.19 -0.14
CA LEU A 239 13.67 -3.59 -0.97
C LEU A 239 13.19 -3.18 -2.38
N ARG A 240 11.96 -3.53 -2.77
CA ARG A 240 11.45 -3.39 -4.14
C ARG A 240 11.56 -1.98 -4.72
N TRP A 241 11.43 -0.94 -3.89
CA TRP A 241 11.55 0.44 -4.35
C TRP A 241 13.02 0.80 -4.58
N ALA A 242 13.91 0.51 -3.61
CA ALA A 242 15.34 0.78 -3.71
C ALA A 242 15.98 0.05 -4.90
N VAL A 243 15.64 -1.22 -5.11
CA VAL A 243 16.08 -2.00 -6.28
C VAL A 243 15.63 -1.34 -7.58
N LYS A 244 14.41 -0.80 -7.65
CA LYS A 244 13.94 -0.06 -8.84
C LYS A 244 14.62 1.30 -9.01
N GLN A 245 15.23 1.85 -7.97
CA GLN A 245 16.08 3.04 -8.08
C GLN A 245 17.53 2.68 -8.45
N GLY A 246 17.86 1.39 -8.58
CA GLY A 246 19.24 0.94 -8.84
C GLY A 246 20.15 1.05 -7.63
N ASP A 247 19.61 1.04 -6.41
CA ASP A 247 20.42 1.10 -5.19
C ASP A 247 21.35 -0.12 -5.09
N ALA A 248 22.66 0.14 -5.17
CA ALA A 248 23.68 -0.91 -5.22
C ALA A 248 23.71 -1.77 -3.95
N GLN A 249 23.47 -1.19 -2.78
CA GLN A 249 23.48 -1.94 -1.53
C GLN A 249 22.22 -2.80 -1.41
N ALA A 250 21.05 -2.30 -1.80
CA ALA A 250 19.82 -3.09 -1.83
C ALA A 250 19.90 -4.25 -2.84
N LEU A 251 20.54 -4.03 -3.99
CA LEU A 251 20.82 -5.09 -4.97
C LEU A 251 21.77 -6.13 -4.39
N ASP A 252 22.84 -5.70 -3.72
CA ASP A 252 23.80 -6.58 -3.04
C ASP A 252 23.13 -7.46 -1.99
N VAL A 253 22.25 -6.90 -1.15
CA VAL A 253 21.47 -7.65 -0.17
C VAL A 253 20.65 -8.79 -0.80
N LEU A 254 20.22 -8.61 -2.05
CA LEU A 254 19.45 -9.62 -2.78
C LEU A 254 20.31 -10.55 -3.65
N GLY A 255 21.64 -10.46 -3.58
CA GLY A 255 22.56 -11.26 -4.38
C GLY A 255 22.86 -10.71 -5.78
N PHE A 256 22.45 -9.46 -6.07
CA PHE A 256 22.63 -8.80 -7.37
C PHE A 256 23.61 -7.62 -7.31
N GLY A 257 24.50 -7.58 -6.31
CA GLY A 257 25.48 -6.49 -6.13
C GLY A 257 26.63 -6.52 -7.15
N SER A 258 26.94 -7.71 -7.68
CA SER A 258 27.97 -7.87 -8.69
C SER A 258 27.55 -7.27 -10.02
N ARG A 259 28.48 -6.53 -10.64
CA ARG A 259 28.35 -6.05 -12.01
C ARG A 259 28.06 -7.22 -12.95
N ALA A 260 26.91 -7.16 -13.62
CA ALA A 260 26.56 -8.14 -14.62
C ALA A 260 27.56 -8.11 -15.78
N GLN A 261 28.06 -9.29 -16.16
CA GLN A 261 28.97 -9.46 -17.28
C GLN A 261 28.14 -9.97 -18.46
N VAL A 262 27.46 -9.03 -19.12
CA VAL A 262 26.58 -9.30 -20.25
C VAL A 262 26.74 -8.24 -21.33
N ARG A 263 26.45 -8.61 -22.58
CA ARG A 263 26.18 -7.65 -23.66
C ARG A 263 24.71 -7.77 -24.08
N VAL A 264 24.13 -6.66 -24.50
CA VAL A 264 22.80 -6.64 -25.12
C VAL A 264 22.97 -6.64 -26.64
N ASP A 265 22.17 -7.43 -27.34
CA ASP A 265 22.08 -7.43 -28.80
C ASP A 265 20.65 -7.79 -29.25
N GLU A 266 20.43 -7.93 -30.56
CA GLU A 266 19.15 -8.29 -31.19
C GLU A 266 17.98 -7.41 -30.70
N ILE A 267 18.26 -6.11 -30.56
CA ILE A 267 17.29 -5.13 -30.06
C ILE A 267 16.20 -4.92 -31.12
N CYS A 268 14.94 -5.04 -30.69
CA CYS A 268 13.77 -4.82 -31.52
C CYS A 268 12.73 -4.00 -30.74
N ILE A 269 12.43 -2.80 -31.23
CA ILE A 269 11.36 -1.93 -30.74
C ILE A 269 10.39 -1.71 -31.89
N ARG A 270 9.15 -2.22 -31.77
CA ARG A 270 8.16 -2.13 -32.85
C ARG A 270 6.75 -1.82 -32.33
N PRO A 271 6.03 -0.86 -32.93
CA PRO A 271 6.51 0.09 -33.95
C PRO A 271 7.56 1.06 -33.37
N ASP A 272 8.26 1.79 -34.23
CA ASP A 272 9.17 2.89 -33.85
C ASP A 272 8.46 4.24 -33.70
N ALA A 273 7.26 4.39 -34.28
CA ALA A 273 6.31 5.49 -34.06
C ALA A 273 4.91 4.96 -33.74
N ILE A 274 4.30 5.41 -32.63
CA ILE A 274 3.00 4.93 -32.15
C ILE A 274 2.15 6.09 -31.64
N PRO A 275 0.86 6.21 -32.01
CA PRO A 275 -0.03 7.19 -31.41
C PRO A 275 -0.28 6.91 -29.93
N VAL A 276 -0.62 7.95 -29.18
CA VAL A 276 -1.18 7.80 -27.82
C VAL A 276 -2.37 6.83 -27.87
N GLY A 277 -2.44 5.88 -26.93
CA GLY A 277 -3.41 4.79 -26.97
C GLY A 277 -2.88 3.48 -27.53
N GLY A 278 -1.84 3.54 -28.36
CA GLY A 278 -1.25 2.35 -29.00
C GLY A 278 -0.44 1.48 -28.04
N SER A 279 0.30 0.52 -28.61
CA SER A 279 1.20 -0.36 -27.85
C SER A 279 2.49 -0.58 -28.62
N VAL A 280 3.60 -0.67 -27.88
CA VAL A 280 4.93 -0.98 -28.41
C VAL A 280 5.42 -2.31 -27.84
N GLN A 281 6.01 -3.14 -28.69
CA GLN A 281 6.70 -4.36 -28.32
C GLN A 281 8.19 -4.06 -28.24
N LEU A 282 8.79 -4.40 -27.10
CA LEU A 282 10.22 -4.29 -26.84
C LEU A 282 10.78 -5.70 -26.73
N ALA A 283 11.87 -6.01 -27.42
CA ALA A 283 12.60 -7.26 -27.29
C ALA A 283 14.10 -7.03 -27.44
N PHE A 284 14.90 -7.85 -26.77
CA PHE A 284 16.36 -7.85 -26.84
C PHE A 284 16.89 -9.19 -26.32
N VAL A 285 18.14 -9.51 -26.63
CA VAL A 285 18.84 -10.69 -26.13
C VAL A 285 20.01 -10.25 -25.25
N LEU A 286 20.12 -10.85 -24.07
CA LEU A 286 21.31 -10.73 -23.22
C LEU A 286 22.21 -11.93 -23.47
N TYR A 287 23.47 -11.69 -23.83
CA TYR A 287 24.50 -12.71 -23.94
C TYR A 287 25.44 -12.62 -22.74
N SER A 288 25.70 -13.76 -22.12
CA SER A 288 26.68 -13.86 -21.04
C SER A 288 28.09 -13.66 -21.58
N THR A 289 28.83 -12.71 -21.00
CA THR A 289 30.28 -12.55 -21.22
C THR A 289 31.08 -13.05 -20.02
N ALA A 290 30.41 -13.62 -19.01
CA ALA A 290 31.05 -14.21 -17.84
C ALA A 290 31.63 -15.59 -18.17
N ARG A 291 32.73 -15.95 -17.49
CA ARG A 291 33.31 -17.30 -17.52
C ARG A 291 32.59 -18.30 -16.62
N ARG A 292 31.67 -17.83 -15.79
CA ARG A 292 30.91 -18.62 -14.81
C ARG A 292 29.45 -18.21 -14.86
N ARG A 293 28.59 -19.06 -14.30
CA ARG A 293 27.18 -18.74 -14.10
C ARG A 293 27.03 -17.51 -13.19
N GLN A 294 26.08 -16.64 -13.51
CA GLN A 294 25.78 -15.41 -12.78
C GLN A 294 24.28 -15.24 -12.55
N ASP A 295 23.90 -14.69 -11.41
CA ASP A 295 22.53 -14.28 -11.11
C ASP A 295 22.24 -12.88 -11.68
N LEU A 296 21.15 -12.78 -12.43
CA LEU A 296 20.71 -11.55 -13.09
C LEU A 296 19.32 -11.15 -12.62
N LEU A 297 19.20 -9.92 -12.12
CA LEU A 297 17.95 -9.20 -11.96
C LEU A 297 17.80 -8.21 -13.11
N ILE A 298 16.80 -8.45 -13.96
CA ILE A 298 16.58 -7.69 -15.19
C ILE A 298 15.27 -6.93 -15.08
N ASP A 299 15.36 -5.62 -15.17
CA ASP A 299 14.25 -4.68 -15.24
C ASP A 299 14.31 -3.88 -16.55
N LEU A 300 13.25 -3.16 -16.86
CA LEU A 300 13.13 -2.30 -18.04
C LEU A 300 12.77 -0.89 -17.60
N ALA A 301 13.53 0.12 -18.00
CA ALA A 301 13.19 1.52 -17.80
C ALA A 301 12.70 2.15 -19.11
N VAL A 302 11.51 2.75 -19.06
CA VAL A 302 11.00 3.62 -20.13
C VAL A 302 11.04 5.06 -19.63
N HIS A 303 11.79 5.91 -20.32
CA HIS A 303 11.92 7.34 -20.05
C HIS A 303 10.78 8.09 -20.73
N TYR A 304 9.65 8.17 -20.04
CA TYR A 304 8.45 8.82 -20.57
C TYR A 304 8.60 10.33 -20.64
N VAL A 305 8.25 10.92 -21.79
CA VAL A 305 8.08 12.37 -21.94
C VAL A 305 6.95 12.86 -21.04
N LYS A 306 7.16 14.03 -20.43
CA LYS A 306 6.21 14.72 -19.55
C LYS A 306 5.61 15.95 -20.24
N ALA A 307 4.56 16.52 -19.65
CA ALA A 307 3.89 17.71 -20.16
C ALA A 307 4.84 18.88 -20.46
N GLY A 308 5.88 19.07 -19.64
CA GLY A 308 6.89 20.13 -19.82
C GLY A 308 8.08 19.76 -20.70
N GLY A 309 8.00 18.69 -21.51
CA GLY A 309 9.07 18.27 -22.43
C GLY A 309 10.22 17.46 -21.79
N GLY A 310 10.39 17.51 -20.47
CA GLY A 310 11.35 16.65 -19.76
C GLY A 310 10.97 15.17 -19.76
N THR A 311 11.90 14.29 -19.39
CA THR A 311 11.67 12.83 -19.31
C THR A 311 11.74 12.29 -17.88
N SER A 312 10.96 11.26 -17.57
CA SER A 312 11.06 10.53 -16.30
C SER A 312 11.08 9.01 -16.52
N ALA A 313 12.01 8.31 -15.88
CA ALA A 313 12.08 6.86 -15.93
C ALA A 313 10.90 6.21 -15.18
N LYS A 314 10.30 5.20 -15.83
CA LYS A 314 9.42 4.23 -15.18
C LYS A 314 10.01 2.84 -15.34
N VAL A 315 10.32 2.23 -14.20
CA VAL A 315 10.88 0.87 -14.15
C VAL A 315 9.78 -0.18 -14.08
N PHE A 316 9.87 -1.18 -14.96
CA PHE A 316 9.04 -2.37 -15.03
C PHE A 316 9.89 -3.59 -14.69
N LYS A 317 9.36 -4.50 -13.86
CA LYS A 317 10.01 -5.80 -13.61
C LYS A 317 9.93 -6.66 -14.88
N LEU A 318 11.05 -7.27 -15.29
CA LEU A 318 11.07 -8.27 -16.37
C LEU A 318 11.27 -9.67 -15.83
N LYS A 319 12.49 -10.00 -15.37
CA LYS A 319 12.85 -11.37 -15.01
C LYS A 319 14.03 -11.40 -14.05
N SER A 320 14.03 -12.38 -13.15
CA SER A 320 15.20 -12.78 -12.38
C SER A 320 15.58 -14.18 -12.82
N LEU A 321 16.86 -14.43 -13.11
CA LEU A 321 17.33 -15.73 -13.61
C LEU A 321 18.83 -15.94 -13.36
N GLN A 322 19.26 -17.20 -13.44
CA GLN A 322 20.67 -17.56 -13.57
C GLN A 322 21.02 -17.72 -15.04
N LEU A 323 22.05 -17.04 -15.50
CA LEU A 323 22.56 -17.15 -16.87
C LEU A 323 23.90 -17.88 -16.85
N ALA A 324 24.02 -18.97 -17.61
CA ALA A 324 25.26 -19.74 -17.70
C ALA A 324 26.34 -18.99 -18.50
N SER A 325 27.58 -19.48 -18.44
CA SER A 325 28.68 -18.96 -19.28
C SER A 325 28.32 -19.16 -20.76
N SER A 326 28.59 -18.14 -21.59
CA SER A 326 28.36 -18.16 -23.04
C SER A 326 26.90 -18.39 -23.48
N ASP A 327 25.95 -18.40 -22.54
CA ASP A 327 24.53 -18.60 -22.81
C ASP A 327 23.85 -17.26 -23.13
N ALA A 328 22.64 -17.34 -23.69
CA ALA A 328 21.85 -16.19 -24.07
C ALA A 328 20.39 -16.31 -23.63
N VAL A 329 19.77 -15.18 -23.30
CA VAL A 329 18.36 -15.13 -22.95
C VAL A 329 17.64 -14.04 -23.72
N ARG A 330 16.59 -14.43 -24.44
CA ARG A 330 15.67 -13.52 -25.11
C ARG A 330 14.65 -12.98 -24.11
N LEU A 331 14.48 -11.67 -24.12
CA LEU A 331 13.55 -10.95 -23.26
C LEU A 331 12.60 -10.12 -24.10
N GLN A 332 11.37 -9.98 -23.62
CA GLN A 332 10.37 -9.18 -24.31
C GLN A 332 9.35 -8.57 -23.37
N LYS A 333 8.81 -7.41 -23.75
CA LYS A 333 7.76 -6.71 -23.02
C LYS A 333 6.89 -5.88 -23.95
N LYS A 334 5.58 -6.05 -23.84
CA LYS A 334 4.60 -5.13 -24.41
C LYS A 334 4.33 -3.98 -23.45
N ILE A 335 4.38 -2.75 -23.95
CA ILE A 335 4.03 -1.53 -23.22
C ILE A 335 2.81 -0.90 -23.87
N SER A 336 1.75 -0.70 -23.09
CA SER A 336 0.58 0.07 -23.52
C SER A 336 0.80 1.56 -23.24
N LEU A 337 0.42 2.40 -24.21
CA LEU A 337 0.43 3.85 -24.15
C LEU A 337 -0.99 4.42 -24.01
N ALA A 338 -1.95 3.59 -23.61
CA ALA A 338 -3.29 4.04 -23.23
C ALA A 338 -3.20 4.98 -22.02
N ASN A 339 -3.90 6.11 -22.11
CA ASN A 339 -3.99 7.02 -20.98
C ASN A 339 -4.71 6.34 -19.82
N LEU A 340 -4.12 6.46 -18.63
CA LEU A 340 -4.66 5.96 -17.38
C LEU A 340 -4.97 7.15 -16.48
N THR A 341 -5.87 6.97 -15.52
CA THR A 341 -6.13 7.96 -14.46
C THR A 341 -4.86 8.37 -13.70
N THR A 342 -3.87 7.47 -13.64
CA THR A 342 -2.58 7.68 -12.96
C THR A 342 -1.43 8.05 -13.89
N ARG A 343 -1.64 8.03 -15.21
CA ARG A 343 -0.58 8.34 -16.19
C ARG A 343 -1.17 8.78 -17.52
N ARG A 344 -0.86 10.03 -17.89
CA ARG A 344 -1.01 10.53 -19.26
C ARG A 344 0.31 10.35 -20.02
N HIS A 345 0.20 9.97 -21.29
CA HIS A 345 1.32 9.90 -22.22
C HIS A 345 1.37 11.17 -23.06
N TYR A 346 2.59 11.62 -23.38
CA TYR A 346 2.84 12.83 -24.16
C TYR A 346 3.65 12.46 -25.40
N PRO A 347 3.38 13.11 -26.55
CA PRO A 347 4.18 12.94 -27.75
C PRO A 347 5.66 13.26 -27.55
N GLY A 348 6.51 12.68 -28.39
CA GLY A 348 7.97 12.87 -28.36
C GLY A 348 8.74 11.55 -28.31
N VAL A 349 10.06 11.62 -28.10
CA VAL A 349 10.95 10.45 -28.08
C VAL A 349 11.05 9.87 -26.67
N HIS A 350 10.68 8.61 -26.52
CA HIS A 350 10.72 7.85 -25.26
C HIS A 350 11.89 6.88 -25.32
N ARG A 351 12.94 7.13 -24.51
CA ARG A 351 14.12 6.25 -24.45
C ARG A 351 13.84 5.00 -23.64
N VAL A 352 14.53 3.91 -23.97
CA VAL A 352 14.38 2.62 -23.30
C VAL A 352 15.75 2.08 -22.89
N GLU A 353 15.84 1.58 -21.66
CA GLU A 353 17.03 0.94 -21.10
C GLU A 353 16.65 -0.41 -20.49
N ALA A 354 17.51 -1.41 -20.68
CA ALA A 354 17.54 -2.58 -19.81
C ALA A 354 18.33 -2.22 -18.55
N LEU A 355 17.81 -2.57 -17.38
CA LEU A 355 18.50 -2.43 -16.11
C LEU A 355 18.91 -3.83 -15.65
N VAL A 356 20.20 -4.16 -15.74
CA VAL A 356 20.72 -5.49 -15.37
C VAL A 356 21.57 -5.36 -14.12
N ASN A 357 21.14 -5.97 -13.01
CA ASN A 357 21.75 -5.79 -11.69
C ASN A 357 21.93 -4.30 -11.35
N GLY A 358 20.91 -3.48 -11.68
CA GLY A 358 20.92 -2.02 -11.49
C GLY A 358 21.70 -1.22 -12.53
N GLN A 359 22.46 -1.86 -13.41
CA GLN A 359 23.25 -1.16 -14.43
C GLN A 359 22.40 -0.83 -15.66
N PRO A 360 22.33 0.45 -16.07
CA PRO A 360 21.60 0.83 -17.27
C PRO A 360 22.36 0.45 -18.54
N MET A 361 21.65 -0.20 -19.46
CA MET A 361 22.12 -0.54 -20.79
C MET A 361 21.10 0.01 -21.79
N PRO A 362 21.43 1.06 -22.57
CA PRO A 362 20.53 1.61 -23.58
C PRO A 362 20.12 0.56 -24.60
N ILE A 363 18.82 0.46 -24.88
CA ILE A 363 18.26 -0.45 -25.89
C ILE A 363 17.44 0.28 -26.95
N GLY A 364 17.66 1.58 -27.11
CA GLY A 364 17.02 2.41 -28.15
C GLY A 364 15.88 3.28 -27.65
N SER A 365 14.97 3.66 -28.55
CA SER A 365 13.85 4.55 -28.28
C SER A 365 12.69 4.30 -29.25
N PHE A 366 11.51 4.78 -28.89
CA PHE A 366 10.36 4.91 -29.80
C PHE A 366 9.76 6.30 -29.70
N THR A 367 9.04 6.73 -30.74
CA THR A 367 8.33 8.00 -30.80
C THR A 367 6.87 7.79 -30.48
N VAL A 368 6.33 8.59 -29.56
CA VAL A 368 4.89 8.70 -29.34
C VAL A 368 4.38 9.87 -30.18
N THR A 369 3.37 9.63 -31.00
CA THR A 369 2.70 10.67 -31.80
C THR A 369 1.40 11.12 -31.14
N GLY A 370 0.96 12.34 -31.48
CA GLY A 370 -0.27 12.96 -31.00
C GLY A 370 -1.52 12.16 -31.31
#